data_AF-A0A3B9RDM3-F1
#
_entry.id   AF-A0A3B9RDM3-F1
#
_cell.length_a   1.000
_cell.length_b   1.000
_cell.length_c   1.000
_cell.angle_alpha   90.00
_cell.angle_beta   90.00
_cell.angle_gamma   90.00
#
_symmetry.space_group_name_H-M   'P 1'
#
loop_
_entity.id
_entity.type
_entity.pdbx_description
1 polymer ?
#
loop_
_entity_poly.entity_id
_entity_poly.type
_entity_poly.pdbx_seq_one_letter_code
_entity_poly.pdbx_strand_id
1 'polypeptide(L)'
;MAVESFRENTEIDFVYLEFISEKDCLLAFDSFEDGRSGDHRFVSSKLEKLIIGGQEHEQYRACIYLNTNGISKFLGKIEAYLNPENDSASGNPRNTKLLNNIADIQRATLSSFWQENEIDFPELDEEVWWEVWLRREDTQNDIREDEAVINMLVDNIIVVAERRLLFPEHIVRMVRCTARELSTTILYS
;
A
#
# COMPACT_ATOMS: atom_id res chain seq x y z
N MET A 1 22.18 1.58 -11.49
CA MET A 1 22.62 1.46 -10.09
C MET A 1 21.50 1.12 -9.11
N ALA A 2 20.46 1.94 -8.88
CA ALA A 2 19.37 1.57 -7.94
C ALA A 2 18.38 0.54 -8.52
N VAL A 3 17.96 0.75 -9.78
CA VAL A 3 17.04 -0.16 -10.49
C VAL A 3 17.65 -1.55 -10.72
N GLU A 4 18.94 -1.62 -11.03
CA GLU A 4 19.69 -2.89 -11.17
C GLU A 4 19.81 -3.60 -9.82
N SER A 5 20.15 -2.89 -8.75
CA SER A 5 20.24 -3.47 -7.39
C SER A 5 18.91 -4.04 -6.89
N PHE A 6 17.78 -3.45 -7.27
CA PHE A 6 16.44 -3.96 -6.93
C PHE A 6 16.10 -5.22 -7.73
N ARG A 7 16.43 -5.24 -9.03
CA ARG A 7 16.19 -6.37 -9.93
C ARG A 7 17.05 -7.60 -9.60
N GLU A 8 18.25 -7.40 -9.05
CA GLU A 8 19.17 -8.49 -8.74
C GLU A 8 18.85 -9.22 -7.41
N ASN A 9 18.02 -8.67 -6.53
CA ASN A 9 17.84 -9.17 -5.15
C ASN A 9 16.41 -9.61 -4.77
N THR A 10 15.46 -9.65 -5.71
CA THR A 10 14.07 -9.91 -5.33
C THR A 10 13.32 -10.70 -6.40
N GLU A 11 12.79 -11.88 -6.05
CA GLU A 11 11.82 -12.65 -6.85
C GLU A 11 10.40 -12.05 -6.79
N ILE A 12 10.23 -10.89 -6.14
CA ILE A 12 8.92 -10.30 -5.86
C ILE A 12 8.52 -9.39 -7.04
N ASP A 13 7.40 -9.72 -7.69
CA ASP A 13 6.87 -8.99 -8.85
C ASP A 13 6.25 -7.62 -8.49
N PHE A 14 6.05 -7.33 -7.20
CA PHE A 14 5.44 -6.10 -6.70
C PHE A 14 5.79 -5.78 -5.24
N VAL A 15 5.53 -4.55 -4.81
CA VAL A 15 5.64 -4.15 -3.40
C VAL A 15 4.46 -3.26 -3.00
N TYR A 16 4.11 -3.31 -1.71
CA TYR A 16 3.27 -2.29 -1.09
C TYR A 16 4.16 -1.33 -0.30
N LEU A 17 4.08 -0.05 -0.61
CA LEU A 17 4.79 1.03 0.09
C LEU A 17 3.78 1.93 0.79
N GLU A 18 4.15 2.36 1.98
CA GLU A 18 3.44 3.41 2.71
C GLU A 18 4.20 4.73 2.54
N PHE A 19 3.51 5.70 1.96
CA PHE A 19 3.98 7.07 1.78
C PHE A 19 3.41 7.92 2.90
N ILE A 20 4.30 8.58 3.63
CA ILE A 20 3.96 9.42 4.77
C ILE A 20 4.18 10.87 4.36
N SER A 21 3.15 11.71 4.53
CA SER A 21 3.24 13.12 4.15
C SER A 21 4.10 13.91 5.11
N GLU A 22 4.62 15.04 4.63
CA GLU A 22 5.00 16.13 5.53
C GLU A 22 3.79 16.57 6.37
N LYS A 23 4.08 17.06 7.57
CA LYS A 23 3.03 17.56 8.46
C LYS A 23 2.30 18.74 7.81
N ASP A 24 0.98 18.78 7.99
CA ASP A 24 0.08 19.80 7.45
C ASP A 24 0.15 19.95 5.91
N CYS A 25 0.59 18.90 5.21
CA CYS A 25 0.77 18.88 3.76
C CYS A 25 -0.04 17.77 3.11
N LEU A 26 -0.55 18.03 1.90
CA LEU A 26 -1.25 17.04 1.10
C LEU A 26 -0.26 16.17 0.33
N LEU A 27 -0.56 14.87 0.26
CA LEU A 27 0.06 13.99 -0.73
C LEU A 27 -0.51 14.26 -2.12
N ALA A 28 0.30 14.02 -3.14
CA ALA A 28 -0.13 14.11 -4.53
C ALA A 28 -0.95 12.87 -4.94
N PHE A 29 -2.11 12.66 -4.31
CA PHE A 29 -2.97 11.48 -4.50
C PHE A 29 -3.25 11.14 -5.96
N ASP A 30 -3.51 12.15 -6.80
CA ASP A 30 -3.75 11.96 -8.25
C ASP A 30 -2.58 11.29 -8.98
N SER A 31 -1.36 11.37 -8.43
CA SER A 31 -0.16 10.77 -9.03
C SER A 31 0.13 9.36 -8.52
N PHE A 32 -0.73 8.81 -7.66
CA PHE A 32 -0.62 7.48 -7.10
C PHE A 32 -1.62 6.46 -7.70
N GLU A 33 -2.44 6.87 -8.66
CA GLU A 33 -3.36 5.99 -9.38
C GLU A 33 -3.07 6.05 -10.89
N ASP A 34 -2.72 4.92 -11.49
CA ASP A 34 -2.45 4.79 -12.94
C ASP A 34 -3.48 3.88 -13.63
N GLY A 35 -4.65 3.73 -12.99
CA GLY A 35 -5.74 2.87 -13.43
C GLY A 35 -5.48 1.38 -13.22
N ARG A 36 -6.46 0.56 -13.60
CA ARG A 36 -6.46 -0.90 -13.31
C ARG A 36 -5.27 -1.64 -13.92
N SER A 37 -4.80 -1.29 -15.11
CA SER A 37 -3.62 -1.94 -15.70
C SER A 37 -2.33 -1.13 -15.53
N GLY A 38 -2.35 -0.12 -14.66
CA GLY A 38 -1.23 0.75 -14.40
C GLY A 38 -0.11 0.09 -13.60
N ASP A 39 1.05 0.73 -13.61
CA ASP A 39 2.24 0.22 -12.91
C ASP A 39 2.21 0.47 -11.39
N HIS A 40 1.24 1.27 -10.94
CA HIS A 40 1.02 1.60 -9.55
C HIS A 40 -0.46 1.82 -9.29
N ARG A 41 -0.91 1.48 -8.08
CA ARG A 41 -2.30 1.57 -7.67
C ARG A 41 -2.42 2.10 -6.26
N PHE A 42 -3.34 3.03 -6.06
CA PHE A 42 -3.70 3.50 -4.74
C PHE A 42 -4.54 2.43 -4.03
N VAL A 43 -4.13 2.06 -2.82
CA VAL A 43 -4.80 1.01 -2.03
C VAL A 43 -5.67 1.62 -0.95
N SER A 44 -5.08 2.49 -0.13
CA SER A 44 -5.79 3.16 0.96
C SER A 44 -5.04 4.42 1.40
N SER A 45 -5.74 5.29 2.10
CA SER A 45 -5.10 6.34 2.89
C SER A 45 -5.86 6.61 4.16
N LYS A 46 -5.12 7.08 5.16
CA LYS A 46 -5.66 7.58 6.42
C LYS A 46 -5.01 8.90 6.80
N LEU A 47 -5.77 9.69 7.54
CA LEU A 47 -5.32 10.95 8.14
C LEU A 47 -5.06 10.69 9.62
N GLU A 48 -3.83 10.90 10.06
CA GLU A 48 -3.43 10.77 11.46
C GLU A 48 -3.22 12.14 12.09
N LYS A 49 -3.59 12.24 13.36
CA LYS A 49 -3.35 13.42 14.19
C LYS A 49 -2.09 13.22 15.02
N LEU A 50 -1.19 14.20 14.98
CA LEU A 50 0.09 14.20 15.68
C LEU A 50 0.11 15.36 16.67
N ILE A 51 0.70 15.16 17.85
CA ILE A 51 0.97 16.25 18.80
C ILE A 51 2.47 16.51 18.83
N ILE A 52 2.91 17.64 18.28
CA ILE A 52 4.32 18.06 18.24
C ILE A 52 4.44 19.39 18.99
N GLY A 53 5.24 19.41 20.07
CA GLY A 53 5.41 20.62 20.88
C GLY A 53 4.11 21.15 21.50
N GLY A 54 3.11 20.28 21.72
CA GLY A 54 1.80 20.66 22.25
C GLY A 54 0.82 21.22 21.21
N GLN A 55 1.20 21.23 19.93
CA GLN A 55 0.31 21.61 18.82
C GLN A 55 -0.15 20.36 18.06
N GLU A 56 -1.43 20.36 17.69
CA GLU A 56 -2.02 19.34 16.81
C GLU A 56 -1.62 19.62 15.36
N HIS A 57 -1.15 18.57 14.69
CA HIS A 57 -0.80 18.54 13.28
C HIS A 57 -1.49 17.35 12.62
N GLU A 58 -1.66 17.44 11.31
CA GLU A 58 -2.22 16.35 10.51
C GLU A 58 -1.17 15.78 9.56
N GLN A 59 -1.22 14.47 9.36
CA GLN A 59 -0.34 13.75 8.44
C GLN A 59 -1.11 12.67 7.69
N TYR A 60 -0.91 12.59 6.38
CA TYR A 60 -1.45 11.53 5.57
C TYR A 60 -0.50 10.34 5.50
N ARG A 61 -1.08 9.14 5.58
CA ARG A 61 -0.42 7.89 5.22
C ARG A 61 -1.17 7.28 4.05
N ALA A 62 -0.47 6.94 2.97
CA ALA A 62 -1.05 6.33 1.79
C ALA A 62 -0.35 5.02 1.45
N CYS A 63 -1.09 3.93 1.38
CA CYS A 63 -0.58 2.63 0.94
C CYS A 63 -0.75 2.49 -0.57
N ILE A 64 0.36 2.28 -1.25
CA ILE A 64 0.45 2.22 -2.72
C ILE A 64 1.06 0.88 -3.12
N TYR A 65 0.39 0.19 -4.03
CA TYR A 65 0.93 -0.97 -4.73
C TYR A 65 1.81 -0.49 -5.90
N LEU A 66 3.00 -1.06 -6.06
CA LEU A 66 3.88 -0.85 -7.21
C LEU A 66 4.30 -2.21 -7.79
N ASN A 67 4.10 -2.43 -9.08
CA ASN A 67 4.73 -3.56 -9.76
C ASN A 67 6.22 -3.24 -10.08
N THR A 68 6.98 -4.20 -10.59
CA THR A 68 8.39 -4.00 -10.99
C THR A 68 8.64 -2.78 -11.89
N ASN A 69 7.72 -2.48 -12.82
CA ASN A 69 7.82 -1.30 -13.68
C ASN A 69 7.56 -0.01 -12.90
N GLY A 70 6.57 -0.01 -12.01
CA GLY A 70 6.22 1.11 -11.14
C GLY A 70 7.35 1.48 -10.20
N ILE A 71 8.01 0.48 -9.62
CA ILE A 71 9.21 0.66 -8.81
C ILE A 71 10.31 1.32 -9.63
N SER A 72 10.59 0.81 -10.83
CA SER A 72 11.63 1.37 -11.72
C SER A 72 11.34 2.82 -12.11
N LYS A 73 10.08 3.13 -12.48
CA LYS A 73 9.63 4.49 -12.80
C LYS A 73 9.74 5.42 -11.59
N PHE A 74 9.36 4.95 -10.40
CA PHE A 74 9.41 5.73 -9.17
C PHE A 74 10.85 6.07 -8.77
N LEU A 75 11.76 5.09 -8.82
CA LEU A 75 13.19 5.33 -8.61
C LEU A 75 13.76 6.37 -9.59
N GLY A 76 13.39 6.29 -10.87
CA GLY A 76 13.78 7.30 -11.86
C GLY A 76 13.25 8.70 -11.52
N LYS A 77 12.05 8.82 -10.93
CA LYS A 77 11.53 10.12 -10.45
C LYS A 77 12.36 10.67 -9.30
N ILE A 78 12.82 9.83 -8.38
CA ILE A 78 13.71 10.22 -7.28
C ILE A 78 15.07 10.64 -7.80
N GLU A 79 15.69 9.84 -8.67
CA GLU A 79 17.00 10.17 -9.27
C GLU A 79 16.96 11.52 -10.01
N ALA A 80 15.86 11.80 -10.73
CA ALA A 80 15.66 13.07 -11.40
C ALA A 80 15.45 14.25 -10.44
N TYR A 81 14.82 14.02 -9.29
CA TYR A 81 14.60 15.05 -8.25
C TYR A 81 15.88 15.40 -7.50
N LEU A 82 16.75 14.40 -7.26
CA LEU A 82 18.01 14.59 -6.52
C LEU A 82 19.14 15.15 -7.39
N ASN A 83 18.98 15.20 -8.73
CA ASN A 83 20.01 15.68 -9.65
C ASN A 83 19.74 17.13 -10.07
N PRO A 84 20.53 18.11 -9.59
CA PRO A 84 20.33 19.53 -9.91
C PRO A 84 20.46 19.85 -11.41
N GLU A 85 21.18 19.03 -12.18
CA GLU A 85 21.30 19.21 -13.64
C GLU A 85 19.96 19.00 -14.36
N ASN A 86 18.99 18.33 -13.71
CA ASN A 86 17.66 18.12 -14.26
C ASN A 86 16.66 19.22 -13.88
N ASP A 87 17.08 20.20 -13.06
CA ASP A 87 16.22 21.25 -12.57
C ASP A 87 15.51 21.98 -13.71
N SER A 88 14.27 22.39 -13.42
CA SER A 88 13.49 23.20 -14.35
C SER A 88 14.18 24.55 -14.60
N ALA A 89 13.79 25.24 -15.68
CA ALA A 89 14.32 26.57 -15.99
C ALA A 89 14.09 27.61 -14.88
N SER A 90 13.17 27.36 -13.95
CA SER A 90 12.92 28.18 -12.76
C SER A 90 13.71 27.74 -11.51
N GLY A 91 14.61 26.76 -11.64
CA GLY A 91 15.46 26.25 -10.56
C GLY A 91 14.78 25.26 -9.61
N ASN A 92 13.59 24.77 -9.95
CA ASN A 92 12.93 23.75 -9.13
C ASN A 92 13.32 22.34 -9.58
N PRO A 93 13.58 21.41 -8.64
CA PRO A 93 13.79 20.00 -8.93
C PRO A 93 12.67 19.36 -9.77
N ARG A 94 12.99 18.32 -10.53
CA ARG A 94 11.97 17.52 -11.25
C ARG A 94 11.12 16.73 -10.27
N ASN A 95 9.82 16.56 -10.58
CA ASN A 95 8.88 15.81 -9.73
C ASN A 95 8.63 16.43 -8.33
N THR A 96 9.00 17.69 -8.12
CA THR A 96 8.73 18.49 -6.90
C THR A 96 7.30 18.33 -6.39
N LYS A 97 6.28 18.36 -7.26
CA LYS A 97 4.87 18.20 -6.85
C LYS A 97 4.58 16.88 -6.13
N LEU A 98 5.24 15.79 -6.55
CA LEU A 98 5.08 14.46 -5.95
C LEU A 98 5.97 14.32 -4.71
N LEU A 99 7.24 14.72 -4.82
CA LEU A 99 8.27 14.35 -3.83
C LEU A 99 8.42 15.34 -2.67
N ASN A 100 8.12 16.64 -2.84
CA ASN A 100 8.33 17.62 -1.77
C ASN A 100 7.50 17.37 -0.52
N ASN A 101 6.31 16.79 -0.68
CA ASN A 101 5.37 16.63 0.41
C ASN A 101 5.44 15.23 1.04
N ILE A 102 6.45 14.43 0.68
CA ILE A 102 6.69 13.12 1.26
C ILE A 102 7.77 13.26 2.32
N ALA A 103 7.41 13.00 3.58
CA ALA A 103 8.35 12.96 4.69
C ALA A 103 9.10 11.62 4.74
N ASP A 104 8.39 10.52 4.47
CA ASP A 104 8.96 9.18 4.55
C ASP A 104 8.29 8.20 3.58
N ILE A 105 9.03 7.16 3.20
CA ILE A 105 8.57 6.05 2.38
C ILE A 105 9.08 4.77 3.03
N GLN A 106 8.14 3.93 3.45
CA GLN A 106 8.46 2.67 4.11
C GLN A 106 7.70 1.50 3.49
N ARG A 107 8.14 0.27 3.79
CA ARG A 107 7.38 -0.92 3.40
C ARG A 107 6.06 -0.95 4.17
N ALA A 108 4.96 -1.17 3.46
CA ALA A 108 3.67 -1.32 4.11
C ALA A 108 3.66 -2.57 4.99
N THR A 109 3.05 -2.44 6.17
CA THR A 109 2.77 -3.55 7.08
C THR A 109 1.26 -3.78 7.13
N LEU A 110 0.80 -4.83 7.81
CA LEU A 110 -0.64 -5.08 7.94
C LEU A 110 -1.39 -3.88 8.58
N SER A 111 -0.76 -3.16 9.51
CA SER A 111 -1.36 -1.97 10.11
C SER A 111 -1.45 -0.76 9.17
N SER A 112 -0.65 -0.74 8.09
CA SER A 112 -0.76 0.29 7.03
C SER A 112 -2.10 0.17 6.26
N PHE A 113 -2.72 -1.01 6.27
CA PHE A 113 -4.02 -1.24 5.63
C PHE A 113 -5.21 -1.02 6.57
N TRP A 114 -4.98 -0.89 7.88
CA TRP A 114 -6.05 -0.69 8.86
C TRP A 114 -6.68 0.70 8.72
N GLN A 115 -8.01 0.75 8.59
CA GLN A 115 -8.77 1.99 8.33
C GLN A 115 -9.64 2.44 9.51
N GLU A 116 -9.79 1.61 10.54
CA GLU A 116 -10.66 1.91 11.67
C GLU A 116 -9.92 2.78 12.70
N ASN A 117 -10.33 4.04 12.83
CA ASN A 117 -9.75 4.96 13.82
C ASN A 117 -10.31 4.73 15.23
N GLU A 118 -11.50 4.16 15.35
CA GLU A 118 -12.18 3.92 16.62
C GLU A 118 -11.82 2.56 17.24
N ILE A 119 -11.19 1.68 16.46
CA ILE A 119 -10.80 0.33 16.85
C ILE A 119 -9.30 0.23 16.69
N ASP A 120 -8.60 0.04 17.81
CA ASP A 120 -7.16 -0.15 17.79
C ASP A 120 -6.77 -1.36 16.92
N PHE A 121 -5.63 -1.25 16.24
CA PHE A 121 -5.05 -2.39 15.56
C PHE A 121 -4.73 -3.48 16.60
N PRO A 122 -5.11 -4.75 16.37
CA PRO A 122 -4.95 -5.81 17.36
C PRO A 122 -3.48 -6.11 17.66
N GLU A 123 -3.22 -6.71 18.81
CA GLU A 123 -1.86 -7.16 19.16
C GLU A 123 -1.39 -8.25 18.20
N LEU A 124 -0.07 -8.32 17.95
CA LEU A 124 0.47 -9.14 16.86
C LEU A 124 0.12 -10.63 16.93
N ASP A 125 -0.01 -11.14 18.16
CA ASP A 125 -0.27 -12.54 18.47
C ASP A 125 -1.70 -12.75 19.01
N GLU A 126 -2.57 -11.74 18.92
CA GLU A 126 -3.99 -11.83 19.26
C GLU A 126 -4.78 -12.42 18.09
N GLU A 127 -5.55 -13.48 18.35
CA GLU A 127 -6.41 -14.10 17.33
C GLU A 127 -7.74 -13.34 17.23
N VAL A 128 -7.98 -12.71 16.08
CA VAL A 128 -9.20 -11.94 15.82
C VAL A 128 -9.82 -12.31 14.48
N TRP A 129 -11.05 -11.84 14.25
CA TRP A 129 -11.67 -11.88 12.92
C TRP A 129 -11.28 -10.65 12.11
N TRP A 130 -10.73 -10.89 10.92
CA TRP A 130 -10.34 -9.89 9.94
C TRP A 130 -11.36 -9.83 8.81
N GLU A 131 -11.69 -8.62 8.38
CA GLU A 131 -12.25 -8.39 7.05
C GLU A 131 -11.12 -8.19 6.05
N VAL A 132 -10.93 -9.18 5.18
CA VAL A 132 -9.95 -9.09 4.09
C VAL A 132 -10.67 -8.63 2.83
N TRP A 133 -10.30 -7.42 2.38
CA TRP A 133 -10.85 -6.78 1.20
C TRP A 133 -9.96 -7.04 0.00
N LEU A 134 -10.43 -7.87 -0.93
CA LEU A 134 -9.70 -8.25 -2.14
C LEU A 134 -10.27 -7.50 -3.33
N ARG A 135 -9.42 -6.80 -4.07
CA ARG A 135 -9.84 -6.10 -5.29
C ARG A 135 -10.18 -7.09 -6.40
N ARG A 136 -11.16 -6.74 -7.22
CA ARG A 136 -11.60 -7.51 -8.39
C ARG A 136 -11.28 -6.79 -9.68
N GLU A 137 -10.81 -7.53 -10.66
CA GLU A 137 -10.61 -7.04 -12.02
C GLU A 137 -11.89 -7.23 -12.86
N ASP A 138 -12.56 -8.38 -12.75
CA ASP A 138 -13.84 -8.62 -13.42
C ASP A 138 -15.00 -8.12 -12.54
N THR A 139 -15.48 -6.93 -12.87
CA THR A 139 -16.61 -6.29 -12.18
C THR A 139 -17.99 -6.81 -12.60
N GLN A 140 -18.07 -7.59 -13.68
CA GLN A 140 -19.32 -8.06 -14.27
C GLN A 140 -19.62 -9.51 -13.88
N ASN A 141 -18.60 -10.35 -13.88
CA ASN A 141 -18.74 -11.78 -13.59
C ASN A 141 -17.95 -12.17 -12.35
N ASP A 142 -18.55 -13.07 -11.57
CA ASP A 142 -17.93 -13.65 -10.40
C ASP A 142 -17.06 -14.84 -10.81
N ILE A 143 -15.85 -14.56 -11.29
CA ILE A 143 -14.87 -15.58 -11.71
C ILE A 143 -14.02 -16.12 -10.55
N ARG A 144 -14.42 -15.82 -9.30
CA ARG A 144 -13.77 -16.33 -8.09
C ARG A 144 -12.29 -15.96 -7.95
N GLU A 145 -11.97 -14.69 -8.25
CA GLU A 145 -10.60 -14.13 -8.15
C GLU A 145 -9.97 -14.29 -6.75
N ASP A 146 -10.79 -14.49 -5.72
CA ASP A 146 -10.35 -14.74 -4.35
C ASP A 146 -9.82 -16.16 -4.10
N GLU A 147 -10.08 -17.14 -4.98
CA GLU A 147 -9.77 -18.56 -4.71
C GLU A 147 -8.29 -18.83 -4.42
N ALA A 148 -7.37 -18.17 -5.14
CA ALA A 148 -5.94 -18.33 -4.90
C ALA A 148 -5.52 -17.88 -3.49
N VAL A 149 -6.01 -16.71 -3.05
CA VAL A 149 -5.74 -16.18 -1.71
C VAL A 149 -6.33 -17.09 -0.63
N ILE A 150 -7.53 -17.64 -0.87
CA ILE A 150 -8.18 -18.51 0.10
C ILE A 150 -7.51 -19.86 0.23
N ASN A 151 -7.11 -20.47 -0.88
CA ASN A 151 -6.34 -21.71 -0.83
C ASN A 151 -5.05 -21.51 -0.05
N MET A 152 -4.34 -20.41 -0.30
CA MET A 152 -3.14 -20.04 0.44
C MET A 152 -3.39 -19.88 1.95
N LEU A 153 -4.48 -19.23 2.35
CA LEU A 153 -4.86 -19.10 3.77
C LEU A 153 -5.17 -20.48 4.40
N VAL A 154 -5.96 -21.29 3.73
CA VAL A 154 -6.36 -22.63 4.23
C VAL A 154 -5.15 -23.58 4.32
N ASP A 155 -4.24 -23.52 3.36
CA ASP A 155 -2.99 -24.30 3.36
C ASP A 155 -2.09 -23.94 4.55
N ASN A 156 -2.18 -22.69 5.04
CA ASN A 156 -1.53 -22.22 6.26
C ASN A 156 -2.38 -22.43 7.53
N ILE A 157 -3.43 -23.26 7.47
CA ILE A 157 -4.30 -23.62 8.60
C ILE A 157 -5.09 -22.40 9.14
N ILE A 158 -5.20 -21.33 8.36
CA ILE A 158 -5.97 -20.15 8.74
C ILE A 158 -7.46 -20.42 8.47
N VAL A 159 -8.30 -20.10 9.46
CA VAL A 159 -9.74 -20.29 9.36
C VAL A 159 -10.35 -19.22 8.47
N VAL A 160 -11.00 -19.63 7.38
CA VAL A 160 -11.74 -18.73 6.48
C VAL A 160 -13.23 -19.06 6.55
N ALA A 161 -14.08 -18.05 6.73
CA ALA A 161 -15.51 -18.25 6.68
C ALA A 161 -15.97 -18.68 5.28
N GLU A 162 -17.01 -19.52 5.22
CA GLU A 162 -17.59 -20.00 3.96
C GLU A 162 -18.23 -18.87 3.15
N ARG A 163 -18.87 -17.91 3.85
CA ARG A 163 -19.54 -16.78 3.22
C ARG A 163 -18.52 -15.72 2.81
N ARG A 164 -18.79 -15.11 1.66
CA ARG A 164 -18.10 -13.91 1.17
C ARG A 164 -19.11 -12.87 0.73
N LEU A 165 -18.72 -11.60 0.78
CA LEU A 165 -19.48 -10.52 0.19
C LEU A 165 -18.88 -10.17 -1.17
N LEU A 166 -19.74 -10.02 -2.18
CA LEU A 166 -19.35 -9.69 -3.53
C LEU A 166 -19.83 -8.27 -3.86
N PHE A 167 -18.90 -7.34 -3.97
CA PHE A 167 -19.12 -5.99 -4.48
C PHE A 167 -18.61 -5.89 -5.91
N PRO A 168 -19.05 -4.89 -6.72
CA PRO A 168 -18.56 -4.73 -8.08
C PRO A 168 -17.04 -4.74 -8.18
N GLU A 169 -16.35 -4.01 -7.29
CA GLU A 169 -14.88 -3.86 -7.34
C GLU A 169 -14.13 -4.67 -6.28
N HIS A 170 -14.84 -5.33 -5.34
CA HIS A 170 -14.21 -6.00 -4.21
C HIS A 170 -14.90 -7.30 -3.82
N ILE A 171 -14.14 -8.23 -3.25
CA ILE A 171 -14.60 -9.41 -2.52
C ILE A 171 -14.18 -9.24 -1.07
N VAL A 172 -15.11 -9.39 -0.13
CA VAL A 172 -14.78 -9.37 1.30
C VAL A 172 -14.86 -10.78 1.86
N ARG A 173 -13.77 -11.20 2.52
CA ARG A 173 -13.61 -12.50 3.17
C ARG A 173 -13.38 -12.31 4.65
N MET A 174 -14.10 -13.07 5.46
CA MET A 174 -13.85 -13.16 6.89
C MET A 174 -12.79 -14.22 7.16
N VAL A 175 -11.72 -13.82 7.83
CA VAL A 175 -10.56 -14.67 8.13
C VAL A 175 -10.28 -14.58 9.62
N ARG A 176 -10.01 -15.70 10.31
CA ARG A 176 -9.65 -15.71 11.73
C ARG A 176 -8.22 -16.21 11.89
N CYS A 177 -7.36 -15.33 12.39
CA CYS A 177 -5.95 -15.57 12.65
C CYS A 177 -5.35 -14.39 13.43
N THR A 178 -4.08 -14.52 13.78
CA THR A 178 -3.27 -13.41 14.31
C THR A 178 -2.81 -12.46 13.20
N ALA A 179 -2.51 -11.21 13.56
CA ALA A 179 -1.92 -10.25 12.63
C ALA A 179 -0.61 -10.77 12.02
N ARG A 180 0.19 -11.49 12.82
CA ARG A 180 1.44 -12.12 12.38
C ARG A 180 1.19 -13.11 11.26
N GLU A 181 0.33 -14.10 11.48
CA GLU A 181 -0.02 -15.12 10.50
C GLU A 181 -0.55 -14.49 9.21
N LEU A 182 -1.51 -13.57 9.34
CA LEU A 182 -2.09 -12.91 8.16
C LEU A 182 -1.01 -12.18 7.36
N SER A 183 -0.15 -11.40 8.02
CA SER A 183 0.91 -10.67 7.33
C SER A 183 1.89 -11.58 6.57
N THR A 184 2.29 -12.69 7.18
CA THR A 184 3.21 -13.65 6.56
C THR A 184 2.57 -14.40 5.40
N THR A 185 1.25 -14.62 5.46
CA THR A 185 0.54 -15.38 4.43
C THR A 185 0.13 -14.53 3.25
N ILE A 186 -0.33 -13.27 3.42
CA ILE A 186 -0.90 -12.50 2.30
C ILE A 186 -0.09 -11.27 1.86
N LEU A 187 0.80 -10.73 2.72
CA LEU A 187 1.57 -9.52 2.39
C LEU A 187 3.00 -9.84 1.97
N TYR A 188 3.58 -10.91 2.52
CA TYR A 188 4.98 -11.27 2.33
C TYR A 188 5.18 -12.66 1.71
N SER A 189 4.14 -13.19 1.07
CA SER A 189 4.15 -14.46 0.33
C SER A 189 4.96 -14.41 -0.95
#